data_AF-A0A951UN81-F1
#
_entry.id   AF-A0A951UN81-F1
#
_cell.length_a   1.000
_cell.length_b   1.000
_cell.length_c   1.000
_cell.angle_alpha   90.00
_cell.angle_beta   90.00
_cell.angle_gamma   90.00
#
_symmetry.space_group_name_H-M   'P 1'
#
loop_
_entity.id
_entity.type
_entity.pdbx_description
1 polymer ?
#
loop_
_entity_poly.entity_id
_entity_poly.type
_entity_poly.pdbx_seq_one_letter_code
_entity_poly.pdbx_strand_id
1 'polypeptide(L)'
;MTDFENPQGLENLPPPGDESPIAAVLDHLSRSEKRSNQMILIGAPAWVKKIIHLMHVARITEVRDWSRLMPTRNPDEVISLMQRPRVEE
;
A
#
# COMPACT_ATOMS: atom_id res chain seq x y z
N MET A 1 27.93 36.71 20.54
CA MET A 1 26.51 37.04 20.71
C MET A 1 25.76 36.00 19.90
N THR A 2 25.04 35.14 20.60
CA THR A 2 24.59 33.82 20.16
C THR A 2 23.26 33.95 19.46
N ASP A 3 23.15 33.54 18.19
CA ASP A 3 21.85 33.20 17.61
C ASP A 3 21.65 31.70 17.76
N PHE A 4 20.85 31.34 18.76
CA PHE A 4 20.34 30.00 18.98
C PHE A 4 19.32 29.69 17.88
N GLU A 5 19.75 28.99 16.83
CA GLU A 5 18.80 28.35 15.93
C GLU A 5 18.01 27.29 16.70
N ASN A 6 16.70 27.49 16.67
CA ASN A 6 15.64 26.72 17.30
C ASN A 6 15.77 25.19 17.04
N PRO A 7 16.02 24.34 18.04
CA PRO A 7 16.17 22.89 17.85
C PRO A 7 14.84 22.13 17.64
N GLN A 8 13.70 22.81 17.54
CA GLN A 8 12.36 22.20 17.53
C GLN A 8 11.89 21.70 16.14
N GLY A 9 12.75 21.71 15.12
CA GLY A 9 12.41 21.22 13.78
C GLY A 9 12.53 19.69 13.60
N LEU A 10 13.22 19.00 14.52
CA LEU A 10 13.49 17.56 14.42
C LEU A 10 12.53 16.66 15.23
N GLU A 11 11.64 17.26 16.04
CA GLU A 11 10.78 16.51 16.98
C GLU A 11 9.45 16.03 16.35
N ASN A 12 9.20 16.35 15.07
CA ASN A 12 8.02 15.87 14.34
C ASN A 12 8.36 14.82 13.27
N LEU A 13 9.58 14.25 13.27
CA LEU A 13 9.81 13.06 12.47
C LEU A 13 9.04 11.89 13.11
N PRO A 14 8.15 11.21 12.37
CA PRO A 14 7.62 9.94 12.83
C PRO A 14 8.81 9.02 13.15
N PRO A 15 8.74 8.21 14.22
CA PRO A 15 9.81 7.28 14.59
C PRO A 15 10.28 6.46 13.39
N PRO A 16 11.59 6.24 13.21
CA PRO A 16 12.07 5.29 12.22
C PRO A 16 11.62 3.88 12.65
N GLY A 17 10.52 3.43 12.06
CA GLY A 17 9.77 2.23 12.47
C GLY A 17 8.25 2.39 12.34
N ASP A 18 7.74 3.64 12.32
CA ASP A 18 6.33 3.98 12.08
C ASP A 18 6.05 4.23 10.59
N GLU A 19 6.70 3.48 9.69
CA GLU A 19 6.19 3.33 8.33
C GLU A 19 4.89 2.55 8.41
N SER A 20 3.82 3.27 8.76
CA SER A 20 2.47 2.78 8.70
C SER A 20 2.32 2.08 7.35
N PRO A 21 1.89 0.81 7.31
CA PRO A 21 1.65 0.09 6.05
C PRO A 21 0.77 0.89 5.08
N ILE A 22 -0.07 1.77 5.62
CA ILE A 22 -0.90 2.73 4.89
C ILE A 22 -0.07 3.79 4.17
N ALA A 23 1.02 4.31 4.76
CA ALA A 23 1.91 5.27 4.13
C ALA A 23 2.66 4.66 2.93
N ALA A 24 3.13 3.41 3.05
CA ALA A 24 3.71 2.68 1.93
C ALA A 24 2.68 2.45 0.81
N VAL A 25 1.44 2.07 1.17
CA VAL A 25 0.35 1.94 0.19
C VAL A 25 0.03 3.28 -0.46
N LEU A 26 -0.02 4.38 0.29
CA LEU A 26 -0.26 5.73 -0.25
C LEU A 26 0.85 6.19 -1.20
N ASP A 27 2.12 5.93 -0.89
CA ASP A 27 3.23 6.21 -1.81
C ASP A 27 3.09 5.38 -3.09
N HIS A 28 2.78 4.09 -2.98
CA HIS A 28 2.49 3.25 -4.14
C HIS A 28 1.33 3.78 -4.99
N LEU A 29 0.21 4.19 -4.37
CA LEU A 29 -0.91 4.82 -5.07
C LEU A 29 -0.51 6.14 -5.74
N SER A 30 0.33 6.94 -5.09
CA SER A 30 0.75 8.25 -5.58
C SER A 30 1.73 8.14 -6.76
N ARG A 31 2.47 7.03 -6.85
CA ARG A 31 3.34 6.69 -7.98
C ARG A 31 2.59 6.06 -9.16
N SER A 32 1.27 5.91 -9.07
CA SER A 32 0.45 5.46 -10.19
C SER A 32 0.64 6.41 -11.37
N GLU A 33 1.27 5.95 -12.44
CA GLU A 33 1.27 6.70 -13.69
C GLU A 33 -0.17 6.88 -14.17
N LYS A 34 -0.42 7.94 -14.95
CA LYS A 34 -1.75 8.45 -15.37
C LYS A 34 -2.64 7.42 -16.10
N ARG A 35 -2.16 6.20 -16.34
CA ARG A 35 -2.79 5.12 -17.11
C ARG A 35 -2.68 3.73 -16.45
N SER A 36 -2.42 3.61 -15.15
CA SER A 36 -2.54 2.31 -14.45
C SER A 36 -3.91 2.13 -13.80
N ASN A 37 -4.40 0.89 -13.80
CA ASN A 37 -5.55 0.48 -13.01
C ASN A 37 -5.03 -0.09 -11.69
N GLN A 38 -5.61 0.35 -10.57
CA GLN A 38 -5.19 -0.02 -9.23
C GLN A 38 -6.35 -0.57 -8.43
N MET A 39 -6.10 -1.59 -7.63
CA MET A 39 -7.11 -2.17 -6.75
C MET A 39 -6.53 -2.43 -5.37
N ILE A 40 -7.26 -2.01 -4.34
CA ILE A 40 -6.91 -2.24 -2.94
C ILE A 40 -7.93 -3.21 -2.34
N LEU A 41 -7.43 -4.26 -1.71
CA LEU A 41 -8.23 -5.17 -0.90
C LEU A 41 -7.79 -5.01 0.56
N ILE A 42 -8.76 -4.72 1.43
CA ILE A 42 -8.57 -4.67 2.88
C ILE A 42 -9.60 -5.61 3.51
N GLY A 43 -9.16 -6.47 4.42
CA GLY A 43 -10.04 -7.35 5.15
C GLY A 43 -9.32 -8.53 5.78
N ALA A 44 -10.09 -9.52 6.24
CA ALA A 44 -9.54 -10.72 6.86
C ALA A 44 -8.62 -11.49 5.89
N PRO A 45 -7.46 -12.02 6.33
CA PRO A 45 -6.49 -12.68 5.46
C PRO A 45 -7.07 -13.79 4.58
N ALA A 46 -7.98 -14.61 5.12
CA ALA A 46 -8.62 -15.68 4.38
C ALA A 46 -9.52 -15.16 3.25
N TRP A 47 -10.22 -14.05 3.50
CA TRP A 47 -11.12 -13.42 2.53
C TRP A 47 -10.33 -12.74 1.43
N VAL A 48 -9.30 -11.97 1.76
CA VAL A 48 -8.44 -11.30 0.76
C VAL A 48 -7.81 -12.33 -0.19
N LYS A 49 -7.25 -13.43 0.34
CA LYS A 49 -6.71 -14.52 -0.49
C LYS A 49 -7.76 -15.14 -1.41
N LYS A 50 -8.99 -15.36 -0.92
CA LYS A 50 -10.09 -15.90 -1.71
C LYS A 50 -10.47 -14.97 -2.86
N ILE A 51 -10.55 -13.66 -2.60
CA ILE A 51 -10.86 -12.66 -3.64
C ILE A 51 -9.77 -12.61 -4.71
N ILE A 52 -8.49 -12.58 -4.33
CA ILE A 52 -7.36 -12.64 -5.27
C ILE A 52 -7.46 -13.89 -6.15
N HIS A 53 -7.74 -15.05 -5.55
CA HIS A 53 -7.92 -16.30 -6.29
C HIS A 53 -9.11 -16.23 -7.26
N LEU A 54 -10.25 -15.69 -6.84
CA LEU A 54 -11.42 -15.52 -7.70
C LEU A 54 -11.13 -14.60 -8.89
N MET A 55 -10.41 -13.50 -8.68
CA MET A 55 -10.01 -12.59 -9.75
C MET A 55 -9.05 -13.24 -10.74
N HIS A 56 -8.17 -14.12 -10.25
CA HIS A 56 -7.29 -14.91 -11.09
C HIS A 56 -8.05 -15.95 -11.94
N VAL A 57 -8.97 -16.69 -11.33
CA VAL A 57 -9.83 -17.64 -12.05
C VAL A 57 -10.69 -16.92 -13.10
N ALA A 58 -11.17 -15.72 -12.79
CA ALA A 58 -11.94 -14.87 -13.71
C ALA A 58 -11.07 -14.16 -14.78
N ARG A 59 -9.75 -14.37 -14.80
CA ARG A 59 -8.79 -13.75 -15.74
C ARG A 59 -8.78 -12.21 -15.70
N ILE A 60 -9.18 -11.62 -14.57
CA ILE A 60 -9.15 -10.16 -14.37
C ILE A 60 -7.74 -9.71 -14.00
N THR A 61 -7.07 -10.46 -13.13
CA THR A 61 -5.69 -10.21 -12.67
C THR A 61 -4.92 -11.51 -12.52
N GLU A 62 -3.59 -11.45 -12.54
CA GLU A 62 -2.73 -12.56 -12.14
C GLU A 62 -2.39 -12.47 -10.66
N VAL A 63 -2.17 -13.60 -9.97
CA VAL A 63 -1.80 -13.60 -8.53
C VAL A 63 -0.52 -12.78 -8.29
N ARG A 64 0.38 -12.74 -9.28
CA ARG A 64 1.64 -11.98 -9.24
C ARG A 64 1.46 -10.48 -9.37
N ASP A 65 0.31 -10.01 -9.84
CA ASP A 65 0.01 -8.58 -9.96
C ASP A 65 -0.29 -7.95 -8.58
N TRP A 66 -0.50 -8.78 -7.56
CA TRP A 66 -0.81 -8.37 -6.19
C TRP A 66 0.46 -8.26 -5.34
N SER A 67 0.50 -7.22 -4.52
CA SER A 67 1.49 -7.08 -3.46
C SER A 67 1.34 -8.19 -2.42
N ARG A 68 2.40 -8.39 -1.63
CA ARG A 68 2.29 -9.21 -0.41
C ARG A 68 1.20 -8.64 0.51
N LEU A 69 0.55 -9.53 1.25
CA LEU A 69 -0.40 -9.13 2.29
C LEU A 69 0.36 -8.42 3.39
N MET A 70 0.02 -7.17 3.66
CA MET A 70 0.60 -6.39 4.75
C MET A 70 -0.40 -6.31 5.90
N PRO A 71 0.03 -6.50 7.16
CA PRO A 71 -0.85 -6.27 8.30
C PRO A 71 -1.26 -4.81 8.36
N THR A 72 -2.44 -4.53 8.89
CA THR A 72 -2.88 -3.17 9.19
C THR A 72 -2.76 -2.88 10.69
N ARG A 73 -3.26 -1.71 11.14
CA ARG A 73 -3.40 -1.41 12.57
C ARG A 73 -4.40 -2.33 13.27
N ASN A 74 -5.31 -2.95 12.52
CA ASN A 74 -6.20 -3.98 13.01
C ASN A 74 -5.53 -5.36 12.80
N PRO A 75 -5.24 -6.13 13.87
CA PRO A 75 -4.50 -7.40 13.78
C PRO A 75 -5.21 -8.47 12.95
N ASP A 76 -6.53 -8.41 12.83
CA ASP A 76 -7.32 -9.36 12.06
C ASP A 76 -7.48 -8.97 10.58
N GLU A 77 -6.77 -7.92 10.15
CA GLU A 77 -6.99 -7.27 8.88
C GLU A 77 -5.68 -7.05 8.11
N VAL A 78 -5.69 -7.39 6.83
CA VAL A 78 -4.56 -7.21 5.92
C VAL A 78 -4.95 -6.36 4.73
N ILE A 79 -3.96 -5.69 4.16
CA ILE A 79 -4.07 -4.94 2.91
C ILE A 79 -3.24 -5.60 1.81
N SER A 80 -3.77 -5.59 0.59
CA SER A 80 -3.06 -5.99 -0.63
C SER A 80 -3.41 -5.02 -1.76
N LEU A 81 -2.40 -4.62 -2.52
CA LEU A 81 -2.50 -3.68 -3.61
C LEU A 81 -2.16 -4.36 -4.93
N MET A 82 -2.99 -4.17 -5.93
CA MET A 82 -2.71 -4.51 -7.32
C MET A 82 -2.46 -3.23 -8.10
N GLN A 83 -1.40 -3.23 -8.93
CA GLN A 83 -1.10 -2.14 -9.85
C GLN A 83 -0.79 -2.74 -11.22
N ARG A 84 -1.62 -2.44 -12.21
CA ARG A 84 -1.40 -2.88 -13.58
C ARG A 84 -1.36 -1.68 -14.53
N PRO A 85 -0.28 -1.48 -15.30
CA PRO A 85 -0.28 -0.49 -16.37
C PRO A 85 -1.32 -0.92 -17.42
N ARG A 86 -2.17 0.01 -17.87
CA ARG A 86 -3.03 -0.24 -19.03
C ARG A 86 -2.12 -0.26 -20.26
N VAL A 87 -1.79 -1.46 -20.73
CA VAL A 87 -1.16 -1.64 -22.04
C VAL A 87 -2.24 -1.30 -23.07
N GLU A 88 -2.00 -0.29 -23.91
CA GLU A 88 -2.81 -0.06 -25.11
C GLU A 88 -2.57 -1.24 -26.07
N GLU A 89 -3.65 -1.87 -26.56
CA GLU A 89 -3.62 -2.80 -27.70
C GLU A 89 -3.32 -2.05 -29.00
#